data_AF-A0A432JYF7-F1
#
_entry.id   AF-A0A432JYF7-F1
#
_cell.length_a   1.000
_cell.length_b   1.000
_cell.length_c   1.000
_cell.angle_alpha   90.00
_cell.angle_beta   90.00
_cell.angle_gamma   90.00
#
_symmetry.space_group_name_H-M   'P 1'
#
loop_
_entity.id
_entity.type
_entity.pdbx_description
1 polymer ?
#
loop_
_entity_poly.entity_id
_entity_poly.type
_entity_poly.pdbx_seq_one_letter_code
_entity_poly.pdbx_strand_id
1 'polypeptide(L)'
;SNLSILLLSGGWLEALYIVSRVSEKNPDNEQLKETIAEQKIIMDNVVLLMSFYVDSDPNIRQLSSKFTKLQEEFNKIEIKTVYREPTYEVVDGMLVVKDNSTSEIIMNDDNINSIRNQVYEIRENIIN
;
A
#
# COMPACT_ATOMS: atom_id res chain seq x y z
N SER A 1 -17.37 5.65 15.70
CA SER A 1 -15.95 5.42 15.38
C SER A 1 -15.62 5.60 13.90
N ASN A 2 -16.24 6.54 13.17
CA ASN A 2 -16.02 6.72 11.73
C ASN A 2 -14.83 7.66 11.42
N LEU A 3 -14.44 8.53 12.36
CA LEU A 3 -13.33 9.45 12.16
C LEU A 3 -11.96 8.75 12.13
N SER A 4 -11.79 7.68 12.91
CA SER A 4 -10.52 6.94 12.98
C SER A 4 -10.15 6.29 11.65
N ILE A 5 -11.13 5.75 10.90
CA ILE A 5 -10.87 5.17 9.58
C ILE A 5 -10.52 6.24 8.54
N LEU A 6 -11.15 7.42 8.62
CA LEU A 6 -10.80 8.55 7.76
C LEU A 6 -9.38 9.05 8.06
N LEU A 7 -9.00 9.17 9.34
CA LEU A 7 -7.64 9.55 9.74
C LEU A 7 -6.60 8.53 9.27
N LEU A 8 -6.88 7.23 9.45
CA LEU A 8 -5.99 6.15 9.01
C LEU A 8 -5.81 6.17 7.48
N SER A 9 -6.91 6.20 6.73
CA SER A 9 -6.88 6.16 5.27
C SER A 9 -6.28 7.42 4.65
N GLY A 10 -6.58 8.59 5.21
CA GLY A 10 -5.96 9.85 4.81
C GLY A 10 -4.45 9.88 5.09
N GLY A 11 -4.03 9.46 6.29
CA GLY A 11 -2.61 9.39 6.63
C GLY A 11 -1.83 8.41 5.76
N TRP A 12 -2.42 7.24 5.48
CA TRP A 12 -1.85 6.27 4.56
C TRP A 12 -1.75 6.80 3.12
N LEU A 13 -2.80 7.46 2.61
CA LEU A 13 -2.81 8.04 1.27
C LEU A 13 -1.73 9.12 1.12
N GLU A 14 -1.56 10.00 2.12
CA GLU A 14 -0.51 11.03 2.07
C GLU A 14 0.90 10.43 2.11
N ALA A 15 1.12 9.40 2.93
CA ALA A 15 2.41 8.69 2.93
C ALA A 15 2.71 8.06 1.56
N LEU A 16 1.72 7.39 0.96
CA LEU A 16 1.84 6.80 -0.37
C LEU A 16 2.05 7.87 -1.45
N TYR A 17 1.37 9.01 -1.35
CA TYR A 17 1.56 10.16 -2.24
C TYR A 17 3.00 10.66 -2.19
N ILE A 18 3.56 10.86 -0.99
CA ILE A 18 4.94 11.34 -0.81
C ILE A 18 5.93 10.36 -1.44
N VAL A 19 5.82 9.06 -1.13
CA VAL A 19 6.70 8.02 -1.72
C VAL A 19 6.57 8.00 -3.24
N SER A 20 5.34 8.13 -3.76
CA SER A 20 5.08 8.17 -5.21
C SER A 20 5.74 9.37 -5.89
N ARG A 21 5.73 10.55 -5.26
CA ARG A 21 6.43 11.76 -5.75
C ARG A 21 7.95 11.61 -5.70
N VAL A 22 8.47 10.95 -4.66
CA VAL A 22 9.91 10.72 -4.54
C VAL A 22 10.38 9.70 -5.57
N SER A 23 9.64 8.60 -5.77
CA SER A 23 9.89 7.62 -6.83
C SER A 23 9.85 8.24 -8.23
N GLU A 24 8.86 9.11 -8.50
CA GLU A 24 8.76 9.82 -9.78
C GLU A 24 10.00 10.67 -10.10
N LYS A 25 10.60 11.29 -9.08
CA LYS A 25 11.83 12.09 -9.23
C LYS A 25 13.11 11.25 -9.30
N ASN A 26 13.02 9.95 -9.00
CA ASN A 26 14.15 9.02 -8.96
C ASN A 26 13.77 7.73 -9.73
N PRO A 27 13.56 7.82 -11.05
CA PRO A 27 12.96 6.73 -11.83
C PRO A 27 13.82 5.46 -11.88
N ASP A 28 15.13 5.57 -11.67
CA ASP A 28 16.07 4.42 -11.67
C ASP A 28 16.16 3.72 -10.30
N ASN A 29 15.44 4.20 -9.29
CA ASN A 29 15.45 3.62 -7.95
C ASN A 29 14.37 2.54 -7.81
N GLU A 30 14.74 1.30 -8.10
CA GLU A 30 13.86 0.14 -8.00
C GLU A 30 13.32 -0.08 -6.59
N GLN A 31 14.11 0.19 -5.54
CA GLN A 31 13.66 0.03 -4.16
C GLN A 31 12.44 0.91 -3.86
N LEU A 32 12.39 2.13 -4.39
CA LEU A 32 11.22 3.01 -4.23
C LEU A 32 9.99 2.48 -4.97
N LYS A 33 10.18 1.85 -6.14
CA LYS A 33 9.08 1.22 -6.88
C LYS A 33 8.54 0.00 -6.12
N GLU A 34 9.44 -0.82 -5.59
CA GLU A 34 9.09 -1.99 -4.76
C GLU A 34 8.33 -1.56 -3.50
N THR A 35 8.80 -0.52 -2.80
CA THR A 35 8.10 0.01 -1.62
C THR A 35 6.68 0.49 -1.94
N ILE A 36 6.44 1.07 -3.13
CA ILE A 36 5.10 1.42 -3.59
C ILE A 36 4.28 0.15 -3.82
N ALA A 37 4.82 -0.82 -4.55
CA ALA A 37 4.15 -2.07 -4.88
C ALA A 37 3.72 -2.87 -3.64
N GLU A 38 4.58 -2.92 -2.60
CA GLU A 38 4.28 -3.57 -1.32
C GLU A 38 3.07 -2.97 -0.60
N GLN A 39 2.72 -1.71 -0.88
CA GLN A 39 1.52 -1.08 -0.31
C GLN A 39 0.21 -1.75 -0.75
N LYS A 40 0.25 -2.66 -1.74
CA LYS A 40 -0.87 -3.55 -2.08
C LYS A 40 -1.46 -4.22 -0.83
N ILE A 41 -0.61 -4.76 0.05
CA ILE A 41 -1.06 -5.48 1.25
C ILE A 41 -1.81 -4.54 2.20
N ILE A 42 -1.31 -3.32 2.37
CA ILE A 42 -1.95 -2.31 3.22
C ILE A 42 -3.25 -1.81 2.58
N MET A 43 -3.27 -1.63 1.26
CA MET A 43 -4.46 -1.23 0.51
C MET A 43 -5.62 -2.20 0.74
N ASP A 44 -5.38 -3.51 0.64
CA ASP A 44 -6.42 -4.53 0.85
C ASP A 44 -7.05 -4.42 2.25
N ASN A 45 -6.22 -4.17 3.26
CA ASN A 45 -6.68 -3.95 4.63
C ASN A 45 -7.49 -2.66 4.79
N VAL A 46 -7.08 -1.57 4.13
CA VAL A 46 -7.78 -0.28 4.17
C VAL A 46 -9.16 -0.40 3.51
N VAL A 47 -9.26 -1.02 2.33
CA VAL A 47 -10.53 -1.26 1.63
C VAL A 47 -11.45 -2.16 2.46
N LEU A 48 -10.91 -3.25 3.03
CA LEU A 48 -11.67 -4.14 3.90
C LEU A 48 -12.25 -3.38 5.11
N LEU A 49 -11.44 -2.54 5.76
CA LEU A 49 -11.89 -1.78 6.91
C LEU A 49 -12.98 -0.75 6.54
N MET A 50 -12.86 -0.08 5.39
CA MET A 50 -13.89 0.83 4.89
C MET A 50 -15.21 0.11 4.60
N SER A 51 -15.16 -1.14 4.13
CA SER A 51 -16.35 -1.93 3.76
C SER A 51 -17.37 -2.08 4.89
N PHE A 52 -16.92 -2.08 6.16
CA PHE A 52 -17.81 -2.15 7.32
C PHE A 52 -18.67 -0.89 7.54
N TYR A 53 -18.36 0.21 6.85
CA TYR A 53 -19.01 1.51 7.06
C TYR A 53 -19.73 2.05 5.82
N VAL A 54 -19.53 1.45 4.64
CA VAL A 54 -20.09 1.96 3.37
C VAL A 54 -21.61 2.09 3.40
N ASP A 55 -22.31 1.25 4.15
CA ASP A 55 -23.77 1.29 4.25
C ASP A 55 -24.31 2.33 5.23
N SER A 56 -23.51 2.71 6.21
CA SER A 56 -23.90 3.65 7.26
C SER A 56 -23.42 5.08 7.03
N ASP A 57 -22.41 5.28 6.17
CA ASP A 57 -21.78 6.58 5.95
C ASP A 57 -21.54 6.85 4.45
N PRO A 58 -22.33 7.74 3.82
CA PRO A 58 -22.20 8.07 2.40
C PRO A 58 -20.82 8.64 2.02
N ASN A 59 -20.14 9.35 2.92
CA ASN A 59 -18.81 9.90 2.65
C ASN A 59 -17.79 8.78 2.58
N ILE A 60 -17.87 7.80 3.49
CA ILE A 60 -17.02 6.61 3.43
C ILE A 60 -17.35 5.77 2.19
N ARG A 61 -18.63 5.67 1.80
CA ARG A 61 -19.01 4.97 0.55
C ARG A 61 -18.32 5.59 -0.68
N GLN A 62 -18.34 6.91 -0.79
CA GLN A 62 -17.71 7.63 -1.90
C GLN A 62 -16.17 7.47 -1.88
N LEU A 63 -15.55 7.56 -0.71
CA LEU A 63 -14.11 7.37 -0.56
C LEU A 63 -13.70 5.92 -0.89
N SER A 64 -14.47 4.95 -0.39
CA SER A 64 -14.26 3.52 -0.64
C SER A 64 -14.28 3.21 -2.13
N SER A 65 -15.21 3.78 -2.91
CA SER A 65 -15.24 3.54 -4.35
C SER A 65 -13.97 4.03 -5.07
N LYS A 66 -13.34 5.09 -4.56
CA LYS A 66 -12.07 5.60 -5.09
C LYS A 66 -10.92 4.67 -4.71
N PHE A 67 -10.87 4.21 -3.46
CA PHE A 67 -9.86 3.26 -3.01
C PHE A 67 -9.97 1.91 -3.73
N THR A 68 -11.18 1.45 -4.07
CA THR A 68 -11.36 0.26 -4.91
C THR A 68 -10.72 0.41 -6.30
N LYS A 69 -10.83 1.58 -6.95
CA LYS A 69 -10.11 1.82 -8.23
C LYS A 69 -8.60 1.77 -8.07
N LEU A 70 -8.07 2.34 -6.99
CA LEU A 70 -6.64 2.24 -6.69
C LEU A 70 -6.22 0.79 -6.36
N GLN A 71 -7.08 0.02 -5.69
CA GLN A 71 -6.89 -1.41 -5.45
C GLN A 71 -6.87 -2.20 -6.76
N GLU A 72 -7.69 -1.87 -7.76
CA GLU A 72 -7.65 -2.48 -9.09
C GLU A 72 -6.29 -2.27 -9.78
N GLU A 73 -5.66 -1.11 -9.60
CA GLU A 73 -4.29 -0.87 -10.09
C GLU A 73 -3.25 -1.72 -9.35
N PHE A 74 -3.34 -1.81 -8.02
CA PHE A 74 -2.52 -2.72 -7.23
C PHE A 74 -2.73 -4.20 -7.57
N ASN A 75 -3.93 -4.58 -8.02
CA ASN A 75 -4.25 -5.95 -8.42
C ASN A 75 -3.50 -6.42 -9.66
N LYS A 76 -2.93 -5.50 -10.45
CA LYS A 76 -2.08 -5.81 -11.60
C LYS A 76 -0.66 -6.23 -11.21
N ILE A 77 -0.26 -6.00 -9.96
CA ILE A 77 1.04 -6.39 -9.40
C ILE A 77 0.92 -7.76 -8.74
N GLU A 78 1.89 -8.64 -8.99
CA GLU A 78 2.01 -9.94 -8.31
C GLU A 78 3.17 -9.89 -7.29
N ILE A 79 2.89 -10.29 -6.04
CA ILE A 79 3.90 -10.39 -4.98
C ILE A 79 4.03 -11.88 -4.63
N LYS A 80 5.18 -12.49 -4.94
CA LYS A 80 5.48 -13.89 -4.65
C LYS A 80 6.34 -13.99 -3.40
N THR A 81 5.82 -14.64 -2.36
CA THR A 81 6.63 -14.96 -1.18
C THR A 81 7.26 -16.33 -1.35
N VAL A 82 8.59 -16.37 -1.29
CA VAL A 82 9.39 -17.60 -1.28
C VAL A 82 9.75 -17.89 0.17
N TYR A 83 9.02 -18.85 0.76
CA TYR A 83 9.27 -19.30 2.13
C TYR A 83 10.64 -19.95 2.26
N ARG A 84 11.35 -19.63 3.36
CA ARG A 84 12.57 -20.35 3.77
C ARG A 84 12.55 -20.54 5.28
N GLU A 85 13.07 -21.67 5.72
CA GLU A 85 13.18 -22.00 7.13
C GLU A 85 13.93 -20.88 7.90
N PRO A 86 13.39 -20.43 9.05
CA PRO A 86 14.03 -19.42 9.86
C PRO A 86 15.30 -19.95 10.52
N THR A 87 16.25 -19.06 10.77
CA THR A 87 17.46 -19.36 11.55
C THR A 87 17.35 -18.77 12.94
N TYR A 88 17.92 -19.45 13.91
CA TYR A 88 17.89 -19.07 15.32
C TYR A 88 19.30 -18.76 15.80
N GLU A 89 19.49 -17.59 16.39
CA GLU A 89 20.77 -17.19 16.99
C GLU A 89 20.55 -16.58 18.38
N VAL A 90 21.54 -16.71 19.26
CA VAL A 90 21.50 -16.05 20.57
C VAL A 90 22.35 -14.79 20.49
N VAL A 91 21.71 -13.62 20.59
CA VAL A 91 22.37 -12.31 20.61
C VAL A 91 22.08 -11.68 21.96
N ASP A 92 23.14 -11.34 22.71
CA ASP A 92 23.05 -10.75 24.05
C ASP A 92 22.15 -11.52 25.03
N GLY A 93 22.18 -12.86 24.95
CA GLY A 93 21.39 -13.73 25.81
C GLY A 93 19.90 -13.85 25.43
N MET A 94 19.46 -13.21 24.33
CA MET A 94 18.12 -13.35 23.78
C MET A 94 18.11 -14.23 22.53
N LEU A 95 17.10 -15.09 22.40
CA LEU A 95 16.86 -15.86 21.18
C LEU A 95 16.31 -14.91 20.10
N VAL A 96 17.07 -14.72 19.03
CA VAL A 96 16.67 -13.99 17.83
C VAL A 96 16.23 -14.99 16.77
N VAL A 97 15.01 -14.79 16.26
CA VAL A 97 14.47 -15.54 15.13
C VAL A 97 14.64 -14.69 13.88
N LYS A 98 15.43 -15.17 12.93
CA LYS A 98 15.64 -14.52 11.64
C LYS A 98 14.80 -15.23 10.58
N ASP A 99 13.79 -14.53 10.07
CA ASP A 99 13.05 -14.97 8.89
C ASP A 99 13.95 -14.86 7.66
N ASN A 100 14.09 -15.98 6.94
CA ASN A 100 14.91 -16.06 5.72
C ASN A 100 14.04 -16.01 4.45
N SER A 101 12.73 -15.89 4.58
CA SER A 101 11.80 -15.78 3.46
C SER A 101 12.09 -14.52 2.65
N THR A 102 11.89 -14.60 1.34
CA THR A 102 12.10 -13.47 0.42
C THR A 102 10.83 -13.19 -0.36
N SER A 103 10.61 -11.94 -0.77
CA SER A 103 9.52 -11.57 -1.67
C SER A 103 10.09 -11.18 -3.03
N GLU A 104 9.47 -11.68 -4.10
CA GLU A 104 9.72 -11.27 -5.48
C GLU A 104 8.49 -10.49 -5.96
N ILE A 105 8.70 -9.26 -6.40
CA ILE A 105 7.63 -8.39 -6.90
C ILE A 105 7.69 -8.38 -8.43
N ILE A 106 6.60 -8.79 -9.06
CA ILE A 106 6.45 -8.81 -10.51
C ILE A 106 5.57 -7.63 -10.91
N MET A 107 6.20 -6.64 -11.52
CA MET A 107 5.59 -5.41 -12.00
C MET A 107 6.39 -4.81 -13.16
N ASN A 108 5.80 -3.83 -13.84
CA ASN A 108 6.49 -2.95 -14.78
C ASN A 108 6.30 -1.47 -14.38
N ASP A 109 7.02 -0.57 -15.06
CA ASP A 109 6.95 0.87 -14.78
C ASP A 109 5.53 1.45 -14.96
N ASP A 110 4.75 0.91 -15.90
CA ASP A 110 3.37 1.35 -16.14
C ASP A 110 2.45 1.03 -14.95
N ASN A 111 2.71 -0.05 -14.22
CA ASN A 111 1.98 -0.36 -12.99
C ASN A 111 2.18 0.74 -11.95
N ILE A 112 3.44 1.15 -11.71
CA ILE A 112 3.77 2.20 -10.74
C ILE A 112 3.21 3.56 -11.19
N ASN A 113 3.30 3.86 -12.49
CA ASN A 113 2.72 5.08 -13.07
C ASN A 113 1.21 5.13 -12.87
N SER A 114 0.51 4.01 -13.07
CA SER A 114 -0.95 3.93 -12.93
C SER A 114 -1.39 4.10 -11.47
N ILE A 115 -0.71 3.43 -10.54
CA ILE A 115 -0.92 3.59 -9.09
C ILE A 115 -0.70 5.04 -8.67
N ARG A 116 0.42 5.64 -9.09
CA ARG A 116 0.74 7.05 -8.81
C ARG A 116 -0.36 7.99 -9.28
N ASN A 117 -0.80 7.83 -10.53
CA ASN A 117 -1.83 8.68 -11.10
C ASN A 117 -3.16 8.56 -10.33
N GLN A 118 -3.54 7.35 -9.95
CA GLN A 118 -4.72 7.13 -9.10
C GLN A 118 -4.56 7.77 -7.72
N VAL A 119 -3.40 7.64 -7.07
CA VAL A 119 -3.12 8.30 -5.78
C VAL A 119 -3.27 9.81 -5.90
N TYR A 120 -2.77 10.42 -6.98
CA TYR A 120 -2.87 11.86 -7.21
C TYR A 120 -4.33 12.28 -7.43
N GLU A 121 -5.08 11.53 -8.24
CA GLU A 121 -6.51 11.78 -8.49
C GLU A 121 -7.33 11.74 -7.20
N ILE A 122 -7.09 10.74 -6.34
CA ILE A 122 -7.79 10.61 -5.06
C ILE A 122 -7.47 11.80 -4.15
N ARG A 123 -6.19 12.16 -4.02
CA ARG A 123 -5.76 13.27 -3.18
C ARG A 123 -6.32 14.61 -3.64
N GLU A 124 -6.30 14.90 -4.94
CA GLU A 124 -6.88 16.11 -5.51
C GLU A 124 -8.38 16.22 -5.22
N ASN A 125 -9.11 15.10 -5.19
CA ASN A 125 -10.53 15.08 -4.83
C ASN A 125 -10.80 15.27 -3.32
N ILE A 126 -9.80 15.06 -2.46
CA ILE A 126 -9.96 15.27 -1.01
C ILE A 126 -9.65 16.73 -0.64
N ILE A 127 -8.75 17.38 -1.40
CA ILE A 127 -8.28 18.74 -1.11
C ILE A 127 -9.20 19.81 -1.72
N ASN A 128 -9.78 19.55 -2.90
CA ASN A 128 -10.61 20.50 -3.64
C ASN A 128 -12.10 20.13 -3.57
#